data_AF-A0A7S2Z4X5-F1
#
_entry.id   AF-A0A7S2Z4X5-F1
#
_cell.length_a   1.000
_cell.length_b   1.000
_cell.length_c   1.000
_cell.angle_alpha   90.00
_cell.angle_beta   90.00
_cell.angle_gamma   90.00
#
_symmetry.space_group_name_H-M   'P 1'
#
loop_
_entity.id
_entity.type
_entity.pdbx_description
1 polymer ?
#
loop_
_entity_poly.entity_id
_entity_poly.type
_entity_poly.pdbx_seq_one_letter_code
_entity_poly.pdbx_strand_id
1 'polypeptide(L)'
;KKELVAWSEEHERPAGVMPIIEDIRKTGNYMLFHAITKYHGGKGAVSRRLGWRVEEHVSRGFWHQEENVSEALAPYLDCTGGGVGEDGEEEEEECTIPTKASLVEKGRQDLVGAIDRLGGFKVVARHLDLKIRHPGRKPLYPELRDWESYRQKLERWMEAHHHRRKDGGKKKISKMPKMDELVNFGGKDLHYATRKYHGGSKKVAEKMGWN
;
A
#
# COMPACT_ATOMS: atom_id res chain seq x y z
N LYS A 1 -17.50 28.20 -17.25
CA LYS A 1 -17.54 28.29 -15.76
C LYS A 1 -18.23 27.07 -15.16
N LYS A 2 -19.53 26.81 -15.43
CA LYS A 2 -20.28 25.68 -14.87
C LYS A 2 -19.59 24.31 -15.05
N GLU A 3 -19.20 23.96 -16.28
CA GLU A 3 -18.51 22.67 -16.53
C GLU A 3 -17.16 22.56 -15.83
N LEU A 4 -16.40 23.67 -15.75
CA LEU A 4 -15.11 23.68 -15.06
C LEU A 4 -15.26 23.53 -13.54
N VAL A 5 -16.33 24.10 -12.96
CA VAL A 5 -16.70 23.92 -11.55
C VAL A 5 -17.11 22.48 -11.30
N ALA A 6 -18.06 21.96 -12.09
CA ALA A 6 -18.55 20.59 -11.94
C ALA A 6 -17.41 19.57 -12.06
N TRP A 7 -16.52 19.75 -13.04
CA TRP A 7 -15.33 18.90 -13.19
C TRP A 7 -14.42 19.00 -11.96
N SER A 8 -14.21 20.21 -11.43
CA SER A 8 -13.36 20.40 -10.25
C SER A 8 -13.96 19.75 -9.00
N GLU A 9 -15.27 19.86 -8.79
CA GLU A 9 -15.99 19.22 -7.69
C GLU A 9 -15.96 17.69 -7.80
N GLU A 10 -16.22 17.15 -9.00
CA GLU A 10 -16.18 15.71 -9.29
C GLU A 10 -14.80 15.09 -9.02
N HIS A 11 -13.72 15.86 -9.22
CA HIS A 11 -12.34 15.41 -9.06
C HIS A 11 -11.68 15.95 -7.79
N GLU A 12 -12.48 16.38 -6.80
CA GLU A 12 -12.04 16.84 -5.48
C GLU A 12 -10.97 17.93 -5.55
N ARG A 13 -11.08 18.85 -6.51
CA ARG A 13 -10.14 19.96 -6.69
C ARG A 13 -10.55 21.19 -5.90
N PRO A 14 -9.57 21.98 -5.40
CA PRO A 14 -9.86 23.21 -4.67
C PRO A 14 -10.72 24.19 -5.47
N ALA A 15 -11.75 24.74 -4.85
CA ALA A 15 -12.63 25.72 -5.47
C ALA A 15 -11.87 27.01 -5.82
N GLY A 16 -12.17 27.60 -6.99
CA GLY A 16 -11.57 28.85 -7.43
C GLY A 16 -10.11 28.74 -7.89
N VAL A 17 -9.60 27.53 -8.09
CA VAL A 17 -8.26 27.25 -8.64
C VAL A 17 -8.41 26.59 -10.01
N MET A 18 -7.63 27.03 -10.99
CA MET A 18 -7.64 26.39 -12.32
C MET A 18 -7.06 24.99 -12.23
N PRO A 19 -7.79 23.96 -12.71
CA PRO A 19 -7.27 22.61 -12.78
C PRO A 19 -6.13 22.48 -13.80
N ILE A 20 -5.30 21.45 -13.60
CA ILE A 20 -4.26 21.06 -14.56
C ILE A 20 -4.94 20.57 -15.84
N ILE A 21 -4.69 21.26 -16.95
CA ILE A 21 -5.36 21.00 -18.24
C ILE A 21 -5.14 19.56 -18.74
N GLU A 22 -3.99 18.98 -18.39
CA GLU A 22 -3.66 17.60 -18.73
C GLU A 22 -4.53 16.59 -17.98
N ASP A 23 -4.97 16.89 -16.76
CA ASP A 23 -5.87 16.03 -15.99
C ASP A 23 -7.29 16.04 -16.60
N ILE A 24 -7.74 17.19 -17.11
CA ILE A 24 -8.98 17.30 -17.90
C ILE A 24 -8.87 16.44 -19.17
N ARG A 25 -7.70 16.41 -19.83
CA ARG A 25 -7.48 15.57 -21.01
C ARG A 25 -7.54 14.09 -20.67
N LYS A 26 -6.87 13.67 -19.58
CA LYS A 26 -6.78 12.26 -19.15
C LYS A 26 -8.12 11.68 -18.70
N THR A 27 -9.00 12.51 -18.16
CA THR A 27 -10.37 12.11 -17.76
C THR A 27 -11.33 11.98 -18.95
N GLY A 28 -10.85 12.20 -20.19
CA GLY A 28 -11.66 12.09 -21.40
C GLY A 28 -12.58 13.30 -21.64
N ASN A 29 -12.47 14.36 -20.85
CA ASN A 29 -13.26 15.59 -20.98
C ASN A 29 -12.69 16.49 -22.10
N TYR A 30 -12.63 15.95 -23.33
CA TYR A 30 -12.02 16.60 -24.49
C TYR A 30 -12.71 17.90 -24.88
N MET A 31 -14.03 18.01 -24.67
CA MET A 31 -14.77 19.25 -24.93
C MET A 31 -14.30 20.38 -24.00
N LEU A 32 -14.20 20.11 -22.70
CA LEU A 32 -13.71 21.07 -21.72
C LEU A 32 -12.22 21.41 -21.97
N PHE A 33 -11.40 20.40 -22.28
CA PHE A 33 -10.00 20.59 -22.67
C PHE A 33 -9.87 21.52 -23.89
N HIS A 34 -10.64 21.27 -24.96
CA HIS A 34 -10.60 22.09 -26.16
C HIS A 34 -11.20 23.48 -25.94
N ALA A 35 -12.27 23.60 -25.16
CA ALA A 35 -12.85 24.89 -24.74
C ALA A 35 -11.76 25.78 -24.13
N ILE A 36 -11.00 25.25 -23.18
CA ILE A 36 -9.94 26.01 -22.52
C ILE A 36 -8.77 26.30 -23.48
N THR A 37 -8.25 25.29 -24.17
CA THR A 37 -6.99 25.39 -24.93
C THR A 37 -7.14 26.08 -26.29
N LYS A 38 -8.22 25.81 -27.03
CA LYS A 38 -8.44 26.31 -28.40
C LYS A 38 -9.34 27.53 -28.44
N TYR A 39 -10.42 27.55 -27.66
CA TYR A 39 -11.49 28.54 -27.84
C TYR A 39 -11.46 29.70 -26.84
N HIS A 40 -10.84 29.51 -25.66
CA HIS A 40 -10.84 30.51 -24.59
C HIS A 40 -9.46 31.04 -24.21
N GLY A 41 -8.45 30.85 -25.07
CA GLY A 41 -7.14 31.48 -24.91
C GLY A 41 -6.24 30.84 -23.86
N GLY A 42 -6.50 29.58 -23.51
CA GLY A 42 -5.72 28.81 -22.55
C GLY A 42 -6.05 29.09 -21.09
N LYS A 43 -5.41 28.32 -20.20
CA LYS A 43 -5.69 28.34 -18.75
C LYS A 43 -5.58 29.73 -18.12
N GLY A 44 -4.61 30.53 -18.55
CA GLY A 44 -4.38 31.87 -17.99
C GLY A 44 -5.46 32.87 -18.37
N ALA A 45 -5.96 32.81 -19.61
CA ALA A 45 -7.06 33.67 -20.05
C ALA A 45 -8.38 33.28 -19.38
N VAL A 46 -8.64 31.98 -19.23
CA VAL A 46 -9.82 31.47 -18.52
C VAL A 46 -9.77 31.86 -17.03
N SER A 47 -8.64 31.67 -16.35
CA SER A 47 -8.47 32.09 -14.94
C SER A 47 -8.80 33.56 -14.72
N ARG A 48 -8.20 34.46 -15.51
CA ARG A 48 -8.45 35.91 -15.38
C ARG A 48 -9.92 36.25 -15.54
N ARG A 49 -10.60 35.62 -16.49
CA ARG A 49 -12.05 35.81 -16.72
C ARG A 49 -12.92 35.28 -15.60
N LEU A 50 -12.47 34.22 -14.93
CA LEU A 50 -13.22 33.58 -13.84
C LEU A 50 -12.91 34.17 -12.45
N GLY A 51 -11.87 35.00 -12.33
CA GLY A 51 -11.32 35.39 -11.03
C GLY A 51 -10.69 34.21 -10.29
N TRP A 52 -10.28 33.18 -11.02
CA TRP A 52 -9.68 31.97 -10.44
C TRP A 52 -8.18 32.12 -10.39
N ARG A 53 -7.55 31.56 -9.36
CA ARG A 53 -6.10 31.47 -9.32
C ARG A 53 -5.68 30.45 -10.36
N VAL A 54 -4.80 30.81 -11.30
CA VAL A 54 -3.99 29.76 -11.93
C VAL A 54 -3.09 29.26 -10.82
N GLU A 55 -3.03 27.94 -10.59
CA GLU A 55 -1.81 27.42 -9.97
C GLU A 55 -0.67 27.94 -10.83
N GLU A 56 0.10 28.90 -10.30
CA GLU A 56 1.39 29.26 -10.86
C GLU A 56 2.04 27.94 -11.16
N HIS A 57 2.35 27.72 -12.44
CA HIS A 57 2.89 26.47 -12.97
C HIS A 57 3.67 25.82 -11.86
N VAL A 58 3.10 24.79 -11.20
CA VAL A 58 3.59 24.30 -9.90
C VAL A 58 5.09 24.22 -10.06
N SER A 59 5.81 25.22 -9.51
CA SER A 59 7.11 25.55 -10.12
C SER A 59 7.97 24.32 -10.00
N ARG A 60 9.05 24.18 -10.77
CA ARG A 60 9.95 23.03 -10.55
C ARG A 60 10.24 22.84 -9.05
N GLY A 61 10.24 23.90 -8.23
CA GLY A 61 10.38 23.87 -6.78
C GLY A 61 9.13 23.73 -5.90
N PHE A 62 7.88 23.88 -6.36
CA PHE A 62 6.70 23.83 -5.47
C PHE A 62 6.58 22.48 -4.74
N TRP A 63 6.76 21.37 -5.46
CA TRP A 63 6.77 20.03 -4.87
C TRP A 63 8.08 19.66 -4.16
N HIS A 64 9.05 20.58 -4.12
CA HIS A 64 10.28 20.43 -3.32
C HIS A 64 10.16 21.13 -1.96
N GLN A 65 9.09 21.90 -1.73
CA GLN A 65 8.77 22.47 -0.44
C GLN A 65 7.94 21.46 0.34
N GLU A 66 8.41 21.09 1.52
CA GLU A 66 7.79 20.07 2.36
C GLU A 66 6.41 20.52 2.84
N GLU A 67 6.23 21.82 3.07
CA GLU A 67 4.98 22.43 3.52
C GLU A 67 3.84 22.20 2.52
N ASN A 68 4.12 22.37 1.22
CA ASN A 68 3.14 22.14 0.16
C ASN A 68 2.76 20.66 0.05
N VAL A 69 3.72 19.75 0.29
CA VAL A 69 3.44 18.32 0.31
C VAL A 69 2.62 17.97 1.54
N SER A 70 2.95 18.53 2.71
CA SER A 70 2.23 18.32 3.97
C SER A 70 0.76 18.76 3.87
N GLU A 71 0.52 20.01 3.43
CA GLU A 71 -0.84 20.54 3.26
C GLU A 71 -1.66 19.70 2.28
N ALA A 72 -1.06 19.32 1.15
CA ALA A 72 -1.74 18.53 0.13
C ALA A 72 -1.95 17.06 0.53
N LEU A 73 -1.17 16.54 1.50
CA LEU A 73 -1.25 15.18 2.03
C LEU A 73 -2.28 15.08 3.17
N ALA A 74 -2.53 16.17 3.89
CA ALA A 74 -3.41 16.21 5.07
C ALA A 74 -4.78 15.54 4.88
N PRO A 75 -5.53 15.75 3.77
CA PRO A 75 -6.83 15.10 3.56
C PRO A 75 -6.77 13.58 3.36
N TYR A 76 -5.56 13.02 3.23
CA TYR A 76 -5.31 11.61 2.95
C TYR A 76 -4.63 10.90 4.12
N LEU A 77 -4.35 11.61 5.22
CA LEU A 77 -3.85 11.01 6.44
C LEU A 77 -4.95 10.17 7.10
N ASP A 78 -4.53 9.05 7.68
CA ASP A 78 -5.39 8.18 8.49
C ASP A 78 -5.01 8.41 9.95
N CYS A 79 -5.79 9.29 10.60
CA CYS A 79 -5.60 9.72 11.99
C CYS A 79 -6.58 9.01 12.91
N THR A 80 -6.07 8.50 14.03
CA THR A 80 -6.83 7.81 15.07
C THR A 80 -6.48 8.38 16.44
N GLY A 81 -7.43 8.43 17.37
CA GLY A 81 -7.25 9.11 18.68
C GLY A 81 -7.86 10.52 18.65
N GLY A 82 -7.47 11.39 19.59
CA GLY A 82 -7.97 12.77 19.67
C GLY A 82 -9.24 12.95 20.50
N GLY A 83 -9.51 12.04 21.43
CA GLY A 83 -10.63 12.11 22.38
C GLY A 83 -10.19 12.18 23.83
N VAL A 84 -11.15 12.39 24.73
CA VAL A 84 -10.96 12.20 26.17
C VAL A 84 -11.29 10.74 26.48
N GLY A 85 -10.30 9.98 26.97
CA GLY A 85 -10.45 8.59 27.39
C GLY A 85 -11.47 8.44 28.53
N GLU A 86 -11.89 7.20 28.81
CA GLU A 86 -12.83 6.89 29.91
C GLU A 86 -12.30 7.29 31.30
N ASP A 87 -10.99 7.47 31.42
CA ASP A 87 -10.25 7.95 32.59
C ASP A 87 -10.04 9.47 32.62
N GLY A 88 -10.49 10.19 31.59
CA GLY A 88 -10.32 11.64 31.49
C GLY A 88 -8.99 12.08 30.88
N GLU A 89 -8.15 11.15 30.40
CA GLU A 89 -6.87 11.48 29.76
C GLU A 89 -7.06 11.86 28.29
N GLU A 90 -6.32 12.87 27.82
CA GLU A 90 -6.31 13.24 26.40
C GLU A 90 -5.55 12.17 25.61
N GLU A 91 -6.24 11.44 24.74
CA GLU A 91 -5.58 10.50 23.83
C GLU A 91 -4.88 11.27 22.71
N GLU A 92 -3.57 11.12 22.61
CA GLU A 92 -2.77 11.72 21.53
C GLU A 92 -3.30 11.30 20.15
N GLU A 93 -3.54 12.28 19.28
CA GLU A 93 -3.95 12.03 17.90
C GLU A 93 -2.76 11.48 17.12
N GLU A 94 -2.94 10.27 16.58
CA GLU A 94 -1.90 9.54 15.88
C GLU A 94 -2.26 9.42 14.40
N CYS A 95 -1.49 10.09 13.55
CA CYS A 95 -1.69 10.09 12.10
C CYS A 95 -0.71 9.17 11.36
N THR A 96 -1.22 8.47 10.34
CA THR A 96 -0.42 7.63 9.43
C THR A 96 -0.38 8.18 8.01
N ILE A 97 0.79 8.09 7.37
CA ILE A 97 0.97 8.47 5.96
C ILE A 97 0.19 7.50 5.04
N PRO A 98 -0.52 7.99 4.00
CA PRO A 98 -1.19 7.11 3.04
C PRO A 98 -0.19 6.25 2.26
N THR A 99 -0.67 5.10 1.79
CA THR A 99 0.12 4.25 0.90
C THR A 99 0.15 4.83 -0.52
N LYS A 100 1.22 4.52 -1.27
CA LYS A 100 1.29 4.84 -2.71
C LYS A 100 0.06 4.34 -3.48
N ALA A 101 -0.43 3.14 -3.17
CA ALA A 101 -1.61 2.58 -3.82
C ALA A 101 -2.86 3.43 -3.58
N SER A 102 -3.09 3.85 -2.32
CA SER A 102 -4.23 4.70 -1.96
C SER A 102 -4.18 6.07 -2.63
N LEU A 103 -3.00 6.71 -2.71
CA LEU A 103 -2.85 7.97 -3.44
C LEU A 103 -3.12 7.82 -4.94
N VAL A 104 -2.64 6.73 -5.56
CA VAL A 104 -2.90 6.46 -6.98
C VAL A 104 -4.39 6.20 -7.24
N GLU A 105 -5.05 5.44 -6.38
CA GLU A 105 -6.49 5.17 -6.46
C GLU A 105 -7.31 6.47 -6.38
N LYS A 106 -6.88 7.41 -5.54
CA LYS A 106 -7.47 8.76 -5.42
C LYS A 106 -6.97 9.75 -6.49
N GLY A 107 -6.28 9.28 -7.54
CA GLY A 107 -5.79 10.13 -8.64
C GLY A 107 -4.61 11.05 -8.29
N ARG A 108 -4.02 10.92 -7.11
CA ARG A 108 -2.93 11.77 -6.60
C ARG A 108 -1.52 11.27 -6.98
N GLN A 109 -1.31 11.00 -8.28
CA GLN A 109 0.02 10.66 -8.80
C GLN A 109 1.03 11.81 -8.67
N ASP A 110 0.54 13.05 -8.63
CA ASP A 110 1.31 14.25 -8.33
C ASP A 110 1.98 14.16 -6.95
N LEU A 111 1.23 13.77 -5.91
CA LEU A 111 1.75 13.57 -4.54
C LEU A 111 2.76 12.43 -4.47
N VAL A 112 2.49 11.32 -5.16
CA VAL A 112 3.46 10.21 -5.24
C VAL A 112 4.78 10.71 -5.80
N GLY A 113 4.74 11.48 -6.89
CA GLY A 113 5.94 12.06 -7.50
C GLY A 113 6.61 13.12 -6.61
N ALA A 114 5.84 13.90 -5.85
CA ALA A 114 6.38 14.87 -4.90
C ALA A 114 7.08 14.19 -3.72
N ILE A 115 6.43 13.20 -3.11
CA ILE A 115 6.99 12.39 -2.02
C ILE A 115 8.29 11.69 -2.47
N ASP A 116 8.32 11.11 -3.68
CA ASP A 116 9.52 10.48 -4.21
C ASP A 116 10.69 11.48 -4.39
N ARG A 117 10.41 12.73 -4.78
CA ARG A 117 11.43 13.80 -4.86
C ARG A 117 11.95 14.24 -3.50
N LEU A 118 11.12 14.17 -2.45
CA LEU A 118 11.51 14.46 -1.07
C LEU A 118 12.20 13.28 -0.37
N GLY A 119 12.60 12.23 -1.10
CA GLY A 119 13.31 11.08 -0.54
C GLY A 119 12.41 9.88 -0.22
N GLY A 120 11.15 9.94 -0.62
CA GLY A 120 10.18 8.84 -0.53
C GLY A 120 9.37 8.83 0.77
N PHE A 121 8.37 7.95 0.80
CA PHE A 121 7.35 7.87 1.87
C PHE A 121 7.96 7.77 3.28
N LYS A 122 9.06 7.03 3.44
CA LYS A 122 9.70 6.87 4.74
C LYS A 122 10.35 8.15 5.25
N VAL A 123 10.93 8.94 4.35
CA VAL A 123 11.59 10.19 4.71
C VAL A 123 10.55 11.25 5.04
N VAL A 124 9.55 11.41 4.17
CA VAL A 124 8.43 12.34 4.39
C VAL A 124 7.68 12.01 5.66
N ALA A 125 7.37 10.73 5.93
CA ALA A 125 6.69 10.34 7.17
C ALA A 125 7.48 10.75 8.41
N ARG A 126 8.81 10.57 8.41
CA ARG A 126 9.66 10.98 9.52
C ARG A 126 9.70 12.51 9.70
N HIS A 127 9.73 13.28 8.62
CA HIS A 127 9.79 14.73 8.72
C HIS A 127 8.47 15.32 9.22
N LEU A 128 7.34 14.74 8.82
CA LEU A 128 6.00 15.15 9.23
C LEU A 128 5.52 14.50 10.54
N ASP A 129 6.39 13.78 11.25
CA ASP A 129 6.05 12.99 12.45
C ASP A 129 4.85 12.04 12.27
N LEU A 130 4.72 11.47 11.08
CA LEU A 130 3.67 10.53 10.71
C LEU A 130 4.16 9.09 10.86
N LYS A 131 3.26 8.21 11.29
CA LYS A 131 3.52 6.77 11.31
C LYS A 131 3.41 6.16 9.92
N ILE A 132 4.25 5.17 9.64
CA ILE A 132 4.15 4.36 8.43
C ILE A 132 3.29 3.14 8.72
N ARG A 133 2.08 3.12 8.18
CA ARG A 133 1.28 1.90 8.15
C ARG A 133 1.84 1.00 7.08
N HIS A 134 2.52 -0.07 7.47
CA HIS A 134 2.77 -1.16 6.53
C HIS A 134 1.42 -1.84 6.30
N PRO A 135 0.81 -1.73 5.10
CA PRO A 135 -0.37 -2.51 4.82
C PRO A 135 0.05 -3.96 5.06
N GLY A 136 -0.56 -4.60 6.06
CA GLY A 136 -0.16 -5.93 6.50
C GLY A 136 -0.07 -6.81 5.25
N ARG A 137 1.12 -7.27 4.90
CA ARG A 137 1.28 -8.12 3.71
C ARG A 137 0.30 -9.27 3.91
N LYS A 138 -0.61 -9.47 2.95
CA LYS A 138 -1.54 -10.60 2.98
C LYS A 138 -0.71 -11.85 3.33
N PRO A 139 -1.09 -12.62 4.37
CA PRO A 139 -0.31 -13.76 4.80
C PRO A 139 -0.12 -14.71 3.61
N LEU A 140 1.14 -15.05 3.30
CA LEU A 140 1.44 -16.09 2.33
C LEU A 140 1.01 -17.44 2.90
N TYR A 141 0.25 -18.22 2.12
CA TYR A 141 -0.30 -19.52 2.53
C TYR A 141 -1.14 -19.43 3.83
N PRO A 142 -2.21 -18.61 3.85
CA PRO A 142 -3.03 -18.43 5.06
C PRO A 142 -3.63 -19.74 5.56
N GLU A 143 -3.91 -20.69 4.66
CA GLU A 143 -4.40 -22.03 4.96
C GLU A 143 -3.42 -22.86 5.79
N LEU A 144 -2.12 -22.58 5.69
CA LEU A 144 -1.08 -23.29 6.45
C LEU A 144 -0.80 -22.64 7.81
N ARG A 145 -1.58 -21.64 8.24
CA ARG A 145 -1.57 -21.16 9.63
C ARG A 145 -2.18 -22.18 10.58
N ASP A 146 -3.23 -22.87 10.11
CA ASP A 146 -3.84 -23.95 10.86
C ASP A 146 -2.88 -25.13 10.97
N TRP A 147 -2.80 -25.70 12.17
CA TRP A 147 -1.86 -26.77 12.47
C TRP A 147 -2.17 -28.04 11.68
N GLU A 148 -3.45 -28.40 11.60
CA GLU A 148 -3.87 -29.66 11.01
C GLU A 148 -3.68 -29.62 9.49
N SER A 149 -4.04 -28.50 8.86
CA SER A 149 -3.80 -28.24 7.44
C SER A 149 -2.31 -28.28 7.07
N TYR A 150 -1.47 -27.66 7.89
CA TYR A 150 -0.02 -27.72 7.74
C TYR A 150 0.51 -29.16 7.91
N ARG A 151 0.08 -29.84 8.97
CA ARG A 151 0.51 -31.21 9.31
C ARG A 151 0.19 -32.19 8.20
N GLN A 152 -1.05 -32.22 7.72
CA GLN A 152 -1.47 -33.13 6.65
C GLN A 152 -0.67 -32.89 5.37
N LYS A 153 -0.39 -31.63 5.04
CA LYS A 153 0.40 -31.29 3.87
C LYS A 153 1.86 -31.71 4.02
N LEU A 154 2.44 -31.54 5.21
CA LEU A 154 3.80 -31.99 5.52
C LEU A 154 3.90 -33.52 5.43
N GLU A 155 2.94 -34.25 6.00
CA GLU A 155 2.87 -35.71 5.92
C GLU A 155 2.79 -36.20 4.47
N ARG A 156 1.88 -35.62 3.66
CA ARG A 156 1.76 -35.95 2.23
C ARG A 156 3.04 -35.67 1.44
N TRP A 157 3.68 -34.54 1.71
CA TRP A 157 4.95 -34.19 1.07
C TRP A 157 6.03 -35.21 1.43
N MET A 158 6.13 -35.61 2.70
CA MET A 158 7.11 -36.61 3.11
C MET A 158 6.83 -37.99 2.54
N GLU A 159 5.56 -38.39 2.40
CA GLU A 159 5.20 -39.66 1.73
C GLU A 159 5.63 -39.68 0.26
N ALA A 160 5.54 -38.53 -0.43
CA ALA A 160 5.97 -38.39 -1.81
C ALA A 160 7.50 -38.38 -1.98
N HIS A 161 8.24 -37.88 -0.98
CA HIS A 161 9.67 -37.58 -1.11
C HIS A 161 10.62 -38.44 -0.26
N HIS A 162 10.15 -39.15 0.77
CA HIS A 162 10.96 -40.12 1.51
C HIS A 162 10.77 -41.55 0.96
N HIS A 163 11.85 -42.13 0.44
CA HIS A 163 11.87 -43.47 -0.15
C HIS A 163 11.26 -44.56 0.75
N ARG A 164 10.32 -45.34 0.19
CA ARG A 164 9.92 -46.66 0.68
C ARG A 164 11.18 -47.52 0.90
N ARG A 165 11.20 -48.32 1.97
CA ARG A 165 12.18 -49.41 2.09
C ARG A 165 12.04 -50.34 0.88
N LYS A 166 13.15 -50.89 0.39
CA LYS A 166 13.14 -51.92 -0.66
C LYS A 166 12.38 -53.20 -0.24
N ASP A 167 12.06 -53.35 1.05
CA ASP A 167 11.35 -54.50 1.64
C ASP A 167 9.82 -54.33 1.74
N GLY A 168 9.24 -53.24 1.19
CA GLY A 168 7.79 -53.01 1.22
C GLY A 168 7.23 -52.52 2.55
N GLY A 169 8.07 -52.35 3.59
CA GLY A 169 7.66 -51.76 4.86
C GLY A 169 7.56 -50.23 4.79
N LYS A 170 6.44 -49.65 5.26
CA LYS A 170 6.32 -48.20 5.48
C LYS A 170 7.35 -47.79 6.55
N LYS A 171 8.40 -47.06 6.18
CA LYS A 171 9.31 -46.46 7.16
C LYS A 171 8.52 -45.41 7.94
N LYS A 172 8.36 -45.61 9.26
CA LYS A 172 7.73 -44.60 10.12
C LYS A 172 8.57 -43.33 10.04
N ILE A 173 8.04 -42.29 9.41
CA ILE A 173 8.72 -40.99 9.34
C ILE A 173 8.65 -40.40 10.75
N SER A 174 9.80 -40.28 11.39
CA SER A 174 9.92 -39.87 12.79
C SER A 174 10.86 -38.69 12.98
N LYS A 175 11.15 -37.96 11.90
CA LYS A 175 12.09 -36.83 11.90
C LYS A 175 11.66 -35.77 10.91
N MET A 176 11.84 -34.52 11.29
CA MET A 176 11.55 -33.35 10.45
C MET A 176 12.51 -33.31 9.23
N PRO A 177 11.99 -33.09 8.01
CA PRO A 177 12.82 -32.83 6.83
C PRO A 177 13.71 -31.61 7.03
N LYS A 178 14.88 -31.59 6.38
CA LYS A 178 15.70 -30.38 6.39
C LYS A 178 14.99 -29.26 5.63
N MET A 179 15.16 -28.02 6.10
CA MET A 179 14.55 -26.86 5.45
C MET A 179 14.98 -26.72 3.98
N ASP A 180 16.22 -27.08 3.65
CA ASP A 180 16.73 -27.07 2.28
C ASP A 180 16.07 -28.15 1.42
N GLU A 181 15.74 -29.32 1.99
CA GLU A 181 15.02 -30.38 1.26
C GLU A 181 13.61 -29.92 0.90
N LEU A 182 12.91 -29.25 1.83
CA LEU A 182 11.60 -28.64 1.54
C LEU A 182 11.70 -27.66 0.35
N VAL A 183 12.72 -26.81 0.31
CA VAL A 183 12.88 -25.85 -0.79
C VAL A 183 13.23 -26.55 -2.11
N ASN A 184 14.17 -27.50 -2.07
CA ASN A 184 14.71 -28.17 -3.26
C ASN A 184 13.71 -29.13 -3.90
N PHE A 185 12.80 -29.73 -3.12
CA PHE A 185 11.77 -30.64 -3.62
C PHE A 185 10.36 -30.02 -3.54
N GLY A 186 10.24 -28.72 -3.84
CA GLY A 186 8.96 -28.07 -4.14
C GLY A 186 8.06 -27.70 -2.96
N GLY A 187 8.43 -28.02 -1.72
CA GLY A 187 7.73 -27.64 -0.47
C GLY A 187 8.08 -26.24 0.05
N LYS A 188 8.18 -25.23 -0.83
CA LYS A 188 8.52 -23.84 -0.43
C LYS A 188 7.50 -23.22 0.52
N ASP A 189 6.24 -23.60 0.36
CA ASP A 189 5.13 -23.23 1.23
C ASP A 189 5.24 -23.85 2.62
N LEU A 190 5.61 -25.13 2.72
CA LEU A 190 5.93 -25.80 3.98
C LEU A 190 7.15 -25.17 4.64
N HIS A 191 8.21 -24.86 3.87
CA HIS A 191 9.37 -24.13 4.39
C HIS A 191 8.93 -22.80 5.02
N TYR A 192 8.13 -22.01 4.30
CA TYR A 192 7.62 -20.73 4.79
C TYR A 192 6.76 -20.90 6.05
N ALA A 193 5.75 -21.77 6.01
CA ALA A 193 4.81 -21.99 7.12
C ALA A 193 5.51 -22.52 8.38
N THR A 194 6.50 -23.42 8.22
CA THR A 194 7.33 -23.91 9.32
C THR A 194 7.98 -22.76 10.09
N ARG A 195 8.58 -21.80 9.37
CA ARG A 195 9.28 -20.66 10.01
C ARG A 195 8.32 -19.60 10.51
N LYS A 196 7.29 -19.28 9.73
CA LYS A 196 6.44 -18.10 9.97
C LYS A 196 5.28 -18.38 10.91
N TYR A 197 4.68 -19.57 10.85
CA TYR A 197 3.45 -19.89 11.58
C TYR A 197 3.67 -20.88 12.72
N HIS A 198 4.55 -21.86 12.52
CA HIS A 198 4.70 -22.99 13.47
C HIS A 198 5.97 -22.91 14.33
N GLY A 199 6.70 -21.79 14.25
CA GLY A 199 7.80 -21.48 15.17
C GLY A 199 9.09 -22.29 14.95
N GLY A 200 9.26 -22.87 13.75
CA GLY A 200 10.49 -23.52 13.30
C GLY A 200 10.47 -25.04 13.40
N SER A 201 11.44 -25.68 12.74
CA SER A 201 11.54 -27.14 12.59
C SER A 201 11.55 -27.90 13.93
N LYS A 202 12.17 -27.33 14.97
CA LYS A 202 12.22 -27.93 16.31
C LYS A 202 10.84 -28.00 16.94
N LYS A 203 10.10 -26.89 16.96
CA LYS A 203 8.73 -26.84 17.50
C LYS A 203 7.77 -27.73 16.72
N VAL A 204 7.92 -27.77 15.40
CA VAL A 204 7.16 -28.70 14.56
C VAL A 204 7.48 -30.15 14.91
N ALA A 205 8.76 -30.52 15.03
CA ALA A 205 9.15 -31.88 15.40
C ALA A 205 8.59 -32.28 16.78
N GLU A 206 8.69 -31.41 17.78
CA GLU A 206 8.11 -31.61 19.11
C GLU A 206 6.59 -31.85 19.02
N LYS A 207 5.88 -31.01 18.24
CA LYS A 207 4.43 -31.12 18.07
C LYS A 207 3.99 -32.35 17.25
N MET A 208 4.88 -32.89 16.41
CA MET A 208 4.68 -34.15 15.69
C MET A 208 5.07 -35.39 16.50
N GLY A 209 5.68 -35.23 17.69
CA GLY A 209 6.23 -36.34 18.46
C GLY A 209 7.43 -37.00 17.79
N TRP A 210 8.25 -36.21 17.08
CA TRP A 210 9.45 -36.66 16.39
C TRP A 210 10.71 -36.36 17.21
N ASN A 211 11.73 -37.20 17.04
CA ASN A 211 13.05 -37.08 17.69
C ASN A 211 14.09 -36.47 16.75
#